data_AF-A0A6C0CSV6-F1
#
_entry.id   AF-A0A6C0CSV6-F1
#
_cell.length_a   1.000
_cell.length_b   1.000
_cell.length_c   1.000
_cell.angle_alpha   90.00
_cell.angle_beta   90.00
_cell.angle_gamma   90.00
#
_symmetry.space_group_name_H-M   'P 1'
#
loop_
_entity.id
_entity.type
_entity.pdbx_description
1 polymer ?
#
loop_
_entity_poly.entity_id
_entity_poly.type
_entity_poly.pdbx_seq_one_letter_code
_entity_poly.pdbx_strand_id
1 'polypeptide(L)' 'MEEEFTGLFCDCCQHLIPNERDAYEHEPSGVLVCEECHEILLNSPTETEDMDVEDLISKLTIS' A
#
# COMPACT_ATOMS: atom_id res chain seq x y z
N MET A 1 -14.80 -19.96 -28.96
CA MET A 1 -13.51 -19.50 -28.43
C MET A 1 -13.88 -18.73 -27.19
N GLU A 2 -13.89 -19.42 -26.05
CA GLU A 2 -14.20 -18.80 -24.76
C GLU A 2 -12.94 -18.04 -24.38
N GLU A 3 -12.94 -16.73 -24.60
CA GLU A 3 -11.90 -15.86 -24.10
C GLU A 3 -12.04 -15.89 -22.58
N GLU A 4 -11.15 -16.64 -21.93
CA GLU A 4 -11.06 -16.73 -20.48
C GLU A 4 -10.76 -15.32 -19.96
N PHE A 5 -11.81 -14.63 -19.53
CA PHE A 5 -11.70 -13.26 -19.03
C PHE A 5 -11.11 -13.31 -17.62
N THR A 6 -9.79 -13.47 -17.54
CA THR A 6 -9.03 -13.31 -16.29
C THR A 6 -8.92 -11.83 -15.98
N GLY A 7 -10.01 -11.26 -15.46
CA GLY A 7 -10.01 -9.92 -14.90
C GLY A 7 -9.12 -9.88 -13.65
N LEU A 8 -8.28 -8.86 -13.54
CA LEU A 8 -7.53 -8.58 -12.32
C LEU A 8 -8.45 -7.90 -11.32
N PHE A 9 -8.33 -8.24 -10.04
CA PHE A 9 -9.10 -7.59 -8.97
C PHE A 9 -8.15 -6.94 -7.99
N CYS A 10 -8.47 -5.71 -7.57
CA CYS A 10 -7.72 -5.03 -6.53
C CYS A 10 -7.89 -5.76 -5.20
N ASP A 11 -6.79 -6.11 -4.53
CA ASP A 11 -6.86 -6.86 -3.26
C ASP A 11 -7.50 -6.02 -2.13
N CYS A 12 -7.30 -4.69 -2.16
CA CYS A 12 -7.82 -3.77 -1.14
C CYS A 12 -9.33 -3.53 -1.23
N CYS A 13 -9.86 -3.27 -2.43
CA CYS A 13 -11.25 -2.85 -2.62
C CYS A 13 -12.09 -3.84 -3.42
N GLN A 14 -11.50 -4.95 -3.86
CA GLN A 14 -12.14 -6.00 -4.67
C GLN A 14 -12.76 -5.46 -5.98
N HIS A 15 -12.31 -4.29 -6.44
CA HIS A 15 -12.77 -3.69 -7.66
C HIS A 15 -12.13 -4.40 -8.86
N LEU A 16 -12.93 -4.65 -9.90
CA LEU A 16 -12.43 -5.20 -11.16
C LEU A 16 -11.52 -4.17 -11.82
N ILE A 17 -10.27 -4.55 -12.05
CA ILE A 17 -9.31 -3.80 -12.84
C ILE A 17 -9.47 -4.28 -14.28
N PRO A 18 -10.09 -3.47 -15.16
CA PRO A 18 -10.43 -3.89 -16.52
C PRO A 18 -9.22 -4.07 -17.43
N ASN A 19 -8.07 -3.50 -17.05
CA ASN A 19 -6.83 -3.55 -17.83
C ASN A 19 -5.66 -3.90 -16.92
N GLU A 20 -4.86 -4.87 -17.30
CA GLU A 20 -3.65 -5.25 -16.55
C GLU A 20 -2.65 -4.10 -16.38
N ARG A 21 -2.68 -3.13 -17.30
CA ARG A 21 -1.82 -1.94 -17.25
C ARG A 21 -2.21 -0.96 -16.14
N ASP A 22 -3.43 -1.05 -15.65
CA ASP A 22 -3.97 -0.21 -14.57
C ASP A 22 -3.87 -0.92 -13.20
N ALA A 23 -3.22 -2.09 -13.15
CA ALA A 23 -2.89 -2.79 -11.92
C ALA A 23 -1.48 -2.40 -11.46
N TYR A 24 -1.37 -1.99 -10.20
CA TYR A 24 -0.13 -1.54 -9.58
C TYR A 24 0.26 -2.54 -8.48
N GLU A 25 1.53 -2.91 -8.43
CA GLU A 25 2.07 -3.76 -7.38
C GLU A 25 2.56 -2.89 -6.22
N HIS A 26 2.04 -3.12 -5.02
CA HIS A 26 2.44 -2.41 -3.82
C HIS A 26 3.47 -3.23 -3.02
N GLU A 27 4.71 -2.71 -2.96
CA GLU A 27 5.81 -3.27 -2.18
C GLU A 27 5.83 -2.78 -0.73
N PRO A 28 6.35 -3.57 0.24
CA PRO A 28 7.01 -4.88 0.07
C PRO A 28 6.04 -6.08 0.05
N SER A 29 4.75 -5.83 0.14
CA SER A 29 3.72 -6.88 0.28
C SER A 29 3.50 -7.69 -1.01
N GLY A 30 3.89 -7.15 -2.18
CA GLY A 30 3.70 -7.79 -3.48
C GLY A 30 2.22 -7.92 -3.87
N VAL A 31 1.36 -7.04 -3.34
CA VAL A 31 -0.09 -7.09 -3.56
C VAL A 31 -0.48 -6.24 -4.76
N LEU A 32 -1.38 -6.76 -5.60
CA LEU A 32 -1.93 -6.03 -6.74
C LEU A 32 -3.12 -5.18 -6.31
N VAL A 33 -3.02 -3.90 -6.60
CA VAL A 33 -4.02 -2.89 -6.24
C VAL A 33 -4.37 -2.03 -7.46
N CYS A 34 -5.56 -1.43 -7.45
CA CYS A 34 -5.91 -0.42 -8.45
C CYS A 34 -5.15 0.89 -8.18
N GLU A 35 -5.10 1.77 -9.18
CA GLU A 35 -4.47 3.09 -9.10
C GLU A 35 -4.87 3.86 -7.84
N GLU A 36 -6.17 3.96 -7.56
CA GLU A 36 -6.68 4.70 -6.41
C GLU A 36 -6.16 4.13 -5.08
N CYS A 37 -6.19 2.81 -4.92
CA CYS A 37 -5.66 2.16 -3.71
C CYS A 37 -4.14 2.30 -3.63
N HIS A 38 -3.43 2.25 -4.76
CA HIS A 38 -1.98 2.46 -4.81
C HIS A 38 -1.61 3.87 -4.36
N GLU A 39 -2.30 4.90 -4.86
CA GLU A 39 -2.09 6.29 -4.43
C GLU A 39 -2.42 6.48 -2.95
N ILE A 40 -3.50 5.86 -2.45
CA ILE A 40 -3.83 5.91 -1.03
C ILE A 40 -2.73 5.24 -0.21
N LEU A 41 -2.21 4.09 -0.62
CA LEU A 41 -1.14 3.40 0.11
C LEU A 41 0.19 4.17 0.07
N LEU A 42 0.50 4.83 -1.04
CA LEU A 42 1.69 5.69 -1.18
C LEU A 42 1.59 6.99 -0.38
N ASN A 43 0.40 7.59 -0.30
CA ASN A 43 0.17 8.84 0.41
C ASN A 43 -0.29 8.63 1.86
N SER A 44 -0.72 7.42 2.21
CA SER A 44 -1.00 7.07 3.59
C SER A 44 0.31 7.25 4.35
N PRO A 45 0.31 7.98 5.47
CA PRO A 45 1.46 7.96 6.35
C PRO A 45 1.60 6.50 6.76
N THR A 46 2.58 5.80 6.22
CA THR A 46 3.10 4.62 6.89
C THR A 46 3.51 5.13 8.26
N GLU A 47 2.75 4.78 9.29
CA GLU A 47 3.17 4.91 10.69
C GLU A 47 4.38 3.98 10.95
N THR A 48 5.36 3.95 10.06
CA THR A 48 6.74 4.02 10.51
C THR A 48 6.91 5.45 10.96
N GLU A 49 6.50 5.66 12.21
CA GLU A 49 7.18 6.59 13.08
C GLU A 49 8.67 6.68 12.67
N ASP A 50 9.02 7.71 11.89
CA ASP A 50 10.22 8.50 12.17
C ASP A 50 10.00 9.16 13.55
N MET A 51 9.67 8.35 14.57
CA MET A 51 10.06 8.66 15.91
C MET A 51 11.56 8.52 15.87
N ASP A 52 12.23 9.66 15.79
CA ASP A 52 13.49 9.87 16.48
C ASP A 52 13.36 9.28 17.89
N VAL A 53 13.61 7.98 18.03
CA VAL A 53 13.59 7.23 19.30
C VAL A 53 14.56 7.86 20.31
N GLU A 54 15.49 8.67 19.81
CA GLU A 54 16.44 9.46 20.59
C GLU A 54 15.78 10.62 21.39
N ASP A 55 14.68 11.24 20.93
CA ASP A 55 14.02 12.33 21.69
C ASP A 55 13.17 11.82 22.87
N LEU A 56 12.63 10.59 22.76
CA LEU A 56 11.80 9.98 23.80
C LEU A 56 12.65 9.48 24.99
N ILE A 57 13.88 9.02 24.75
CA ILE A 57 14.80 8.56 25.80
C ILE A 57 15.44 9.76 26.52
N SER A 58 15.74 10.85 25.82
CA SER A 58 16.39 12.02 26.43
C SER A 58 15.51 12.78 27.44
N LYS A 59 14.18 12.59 27.41
CA LYS A 59 13.25 13.18 28.38
C LYS A 59 13.04 12.34 29.65
N LEU A 60 13.50 11.09 29.65
CA LEU A 60 13.39 10.18 30.81
C LEU A 60 14.66 10.11 31.66
N THR A 61 15.80 10.64 31.18
CA THR A 61 17.10 10.55 31.88
C THR A 61 17.56 11.83 32.58
N ILE A 62 16.73 12.87 32.67
CA ILE A 62 17.04 14.03 33.51
C ILE A 62 16.39 13.81 34.88
N SER A 63 17.10 13.03 35.71
CA SER A 63 17.03 13.11 37.18
C SER A 63 17.85 14.28 37.70
#